data_AF-A0A8T1ULT5-F1
#
_entry.id   AF-A0A8T1ULT5-F1
#
_cell.length_a   1.000
_cell.length_b   1.000
_cell.length_c   1.000
_cell.angle_alpha   90.00
_cell.angle_beta   90.00
_cell.angle_gamma   90.00
#
_symmetry.space_group_name_H-M   'P 1'
#
loop_
_entity.id
_entity.type
_entity.pdbx_description
1 polymer ?
#
loop_
_entity_poly.entity_id
_entity_poly.type
_entity_poly.pdbx_seq_one_letter_code
_entity_poly.pdbx_strand_id
1 'polypeptide(L)'
;LGEDSKNLINYFEAYPEVNPIKPGYNPATWMLECIGAGVGGGKGAAAGADPSQPLDFADRFLVSDQKVLMEEDLDQEGVLYPSSHLPELTFDTKRASKSSTQFDLLCHYSTYSGANAGVSPIFMYNALWYFTAGTLVEIPYIFVASLVFCIIFFPSVGITGYATFIYYWLVISLNTLVFVYLGQLMVLALPSVAVAATLESLFSGIFLLFAGYNPPASSIPTGYKWGRGH
;
A
#
# COMPACT_ATOMS: atom_id res chain seq x y z
N LEU A 1 -6.30 26.76 -8.20
CA LEU A 1 -7.20 26.07 -9.14
C LEU A 1 -7.30 26.98 -10.37
N GLY A 2 -7.05 26.44 -11.56
CA GLY A 2 -6.83 27.20 -12.79
C GLY A 2 -8.10 27.90 -13.31
N GLU A 3 -7.94 28.63 -14.41
CA GLU A 3 -8.98 29.31 -15.21
C GLU A 3 -10.26 28.46 -15.35
N ASP A 4 -10.10 27.14 -15.49
CA ASP A 4 -11.14 26.16 -15.82
C ASP A 4 -12.12 25.84 -14.69
N SER A 5 -11.77 26.13 -13.43
CA SER A 5 -12.66 25.85 -12.29
C SER A 5 -13.71 26.94 -12.04
N LYS A 6 -13.61 28.08 -12.74
CA LYS A 6 -14.58 29.18 -12.65
C LYS A 6 -15.95 28.75 -13.16
N ASN A 7 -16.01 27.96 -14.22
CA ASN A 7 -17.26 27.49 -14.82
C ASN A 7 -18.06 26.60 -13.86
N LEU A 8 -17.36 25.75 -13.10
CA LEU A 8 -17.97 24.86 -12.13
C LEU A 8 -18.50 25.64 -10.90
N ILE A 9 -17.75 26.63 -10.41
CA ILE A 9 -18.22 27.50 -9.32
C ILE A 9 -19.45 28.28 -9.77
N ASN A 10 -19.41 28.89 -10.95
CA ASN A 10 -20.53 29.64 -11.52
C ASN A 10 -21.78 28.77 -11.70
N TYR A 11 -21.62 27.48 -12.07
CA TYR A 11 -22.73 26.54 -12.17
C TYR A 11 -23.41 26.30 -10.83
N PHE A 12 -22.65 26.05 -9.76
CA PHE A 12 -23.22 25.83 -8.43
C PHE A 12 -23.81 27.13 -7.83
N GLU A 13 -23.20 28.29 -8.08
CA GLU A 13 -23.69 29.59 -7.61
C GLU A 13 -24.91 30.12 -8.39
N ALA A 14 -25.18 29.58 -9.59
CA ALA A 14 -26.39 29.92 -10.34
C ALA A 14 -27.69 29.48 -9.65
N TYR A 15 -27.60 28.56 -8.67
CA TYR A 15 -28.74 28.08 -7.91
C TYR A 15 -28.90 28.86 -6.60
N PRO A 16 -30.08 29.44 -6.33
CA PRO A 16 -30.32 30.28 -5.15
C PRO A 16 -30.28 29.52 -3.82
N GLU A 17 -30.29 28.19 -3.88
CA GLU A 17 -30.27 27.29 -2.72
C GLU A 17 -28.84 27.01 -2.21
N VAL A 18 -27.81 27.42 -2.97
CA VAL A 18 -26.39 27.19 -2.67
C VAL A 18 -25.75 28.43 -2.04
N ASN A 19 -24.95 28.24 -0.99
CA ASN A 19 -24.21 29.33 -0.34
C ASN A 19 -22.98 29.72 -1.18
N PRO A 20 -22.80 31.00 -1.54
CA PRO A 20 -21.64 31.46 -2.32
C PRO A 20 -20.31 31.11 -1.67
N ILE A 21 -19.29 30.88 -2.49
CA ILE A 21 -17.96 30.53 -1.97
C ILE A 21 -17.31 31.73 -1.27
N LYS A 22 -16.69 31.48 -0.11
CA LYS A 22 -15.92 32.53 0.59
C LYS A 22 -14.61 32.82 -0.14
N PRO A 23 -14.20 34.10 -0.29
CA PRO A 23 -12.95 34.44 -0.95
C PRO A 23 -11.76 33.80 -0.22
N GLY A 24 -10.97 32.99 -0.94
CA GLY A 24 -9.83 32.24 -0.39
C GLY A 24 -10.14 30.83 0.13
N TYR A 25 -11.40 30.38 0.06
CA TYR A 25 -11.77 29.02 0.43
C TYR A 25 -11.47 28.02 -0.71
N ASN A 26 -11.14 26.77 -0.36
CA ASN A 26 -10.83 25.75 -1.37
C ASN A 26 -12.11 25.33 -2.12
N PRO A 27 -12.20 25.56 -3.45
CA PRO A 27 -13.40 25.26 -4.23
C PRO A 27 -13.79 23.78 -4.22
N ALA A 28 -12.80 22.87 -4.17
CA ALA A 28 -13.06 21.44 -4.13
C ALA A 28 -13.74 21.03 -2.80
N THR A 29 -13.31 21.63 -1.69
CA THR A 29 -13.92 21.38 -0.38
C THR A 29 -15.33 21.96 -0.31
N TRP A 30 -15.53 23.17 -0.81
CA TRP A 30 -16.85 23.81 -0.89
C TRP A 30 -17.85 23.00 -1.73
N MET A 31 -17.41 22.48 -2.87
CA MET A 31 -18.25 21.64 -3.72
C MET A 31 -18.68 20.36 -2.99
N LEU A 32 -17.75 19.68 -2.29
CA LEU A 32 -18.06 18.47 -1.51
C LEU A 32 -19.09 18.73 -0.41
N GLU A 33 -19.01 19.90 0.24
CA GLU A 33 -19.99 20.36 1.21
C GLU A 33 -21.36 20.61 0.54
N CYS A 34 -21.39 21.24 -0.63
CA CYS A 34 -22.62 21.51 -1.37
C CYS A 34 -23.33 20.22 -1.82
N ILE A 35 -22.57 19.21 -2.27
CA ILE A 35 -23.12 17.92 -2.73
C ILE A 35 -23.35 16.91 -1.60
N GLY A 36 -22.90 17.20 -0.37
CA GLY A 36 -23.07 16.33 0.79
C GLY A 36 -22.21 15.05 0.77
N ALA A 37 -21.04 15.07 0.13
CA ALA A 37 -20.18 13.89 0.06
C ALA A 37 -19.52 13.60 1.42
N GLY A 38 -19.99 12.55 2.11
CA GLY A 38 -19.36 12.00 3.32
C GLY A 38 -20.18 12.09 4.62
N VAL A 39 -21.39 12.63 4.61
CA VAL A 39 -22.31 12.56 5.76
C VAL A 39 -23.32 11.46 5.50
N GLY A 40 -23.32 10.41 6.33
CA GLY A 40 -24.21 9.28 6.20
C GLY A 40 -25.68 9.71 6.30
N GLY A 41 -26.33 9.91 5.16
CA GLY A 41 -27.77 10.11 5.04
C GLY A 41 -28.15 11.46 4.43
N GLY A 42 -28.65 11.42 3.18
CA GLY A 42 -29.45 12.49 2.60
C GLY A 42 -28.81 13.19 1.40
N LYS A 43 -29.50 13.10 0.26
CA LYS A 43 -29.25 13.88 -0.96
C LYS A 43 -29.11 15.39 -0.64
N GLY A 44 -28.03 16.01 -1.13
CA GLY A 44 -27.85 17.45 -1.31
C GLY A 44 -28.33 18.35 -0.18
N ALA A 45 -27.55 18.47 0.90
CA ALA A 45 -27.79 19.47 1.94
C ALA A 45 -27.18 20.82 1.51
N ALA A 46 -27.77 21.48 0.52
CA ALA A 46 -27.55 22.90 0.37
C ALA A 46 -28.16 23.58 1.62
N ALA A 47 -27.38 24.39 2.33
CA ALA A 47 -27.75 24.96 3.63
C ALA A 47 -28.83 26.06 3.50
N GLY A 48 -30.03 25.64 3.10
CA GLY A 48 -31.19 26.45 2.75
C GLY A 48 -32.31 25.67 2.01
N ALA A 49 -32.09 24.41 1.62
CA ALA A 49 -33.06 23.61 0.87
C ALA A 49 -34.21 23.08 1.75
N ASP A 50 -35.44 23.11 1.22
CA ASP A 50 -36.62 22.51 1.85
C ASP A 50 -36.41 20.99 2.06
N PRO A 51 -36.57 20.46 3.29
CA PRO A 51 -36.40 19.03 3.59
C PRO A 51 -37.28 18.09 2.75
N SER A 52 -38.32 18.63 2.09
CA SER A 52 -39.25 17.86 1.26
C SER A 52 -38.81 17.68 -0.19
N GLN A 53 -37.81 18.42 -0.67
CA GLN A 53 -37.24 18.27 -2.01
C GLN A 53 -35.72 18.08 -1.95
N PRO A 54 -35.24 16.82 -1.98
CA PRO A 54 -33.81 16.58 -2.02
C PRO A 54 -33.20 17.17 -3.29
N LEU A 55 -32.26 18.10 -3.14
CA LEU A 55 -31.53 18.68 -4.26
C LEU A 55 -30.59 17.64 -4.86
N ASP A 56 -31.03 17.04 -5.97
CA ASP A 56 -30.17 16.19 -6.78
C ASP A 56 -29.56 17.00 -7.92
N PHE A 57 -28.33 17.48 -7.71
CA PHE A 57 -27.59 18.23 -8.72
C PHE A 57 -27.36 17.41 -10.00
N ALA A 58 -27.33 16.08 -9.90
CA ALA A 58 -27.16 15.20 -11.06
C ALA A 58 -28.41 15.20 -11.94
N ASP A 59 -29.60 15.09 -11.34
CA ASP A 59 -30.86 15.14 -12.09
C ASP A 59 -31.07 16.50 -12.77
N ARG A 60 -30.68 17.59 -12.09
CA ARG A 60 -30.75 18.95 -12.67
C ARG A 60 -29.73 19.15 -13.80
N PHE A 61 -28.52 18.61 -13.66
CA PHE A 61 -27.53 18.63 -14.73
C PHE A 61 -28.07 17.89 -15.97
N LEU A 62 -28.75 16.76 -15.77
CA LEU A 62 -29.30 15.96 -16.86
C LEU A 62 -30.34 16.68 -17.73
N VAL A 63 -30.98 17.72 -17.20
CA VAL A 63 -32.00 18.53 -17.87
C VAL A 63 -31.45 19.89 -18.34
N SER A 64 -30.23 20.24 -17.93
CA SER A 64 -29.62 21.55 -18.23
C SER A 64 -29.01 21.61 -19.64
N ASP A 65 -28.95 22.83 -20.20
CA ASP A 65 -28.27 23.11 -21.48
C ASP A 65 -26.77 22.76 -21.44
N GLN A 66 -26.18 22.73 -20.24
CA GLN A 66 -24.77 22.34 -20.03
C GLN A 66 -24.51 20.88 -20.40
N LYS A 67 -25.50 19.99 -20.23
CA LYS A 67 -25.40 18.61 -20.70
C LYS A 67 -25.38 18.55 -22.22
N VAL A 68 -26.20 19.34 -22.88
CA VAL A 68 -26.26 19.37 -24.36
C VAL A 68 -24.92 19.83 -24.93
N LEU A 69 -24.32 20.87 -24.35
CA LEU A 69 -22.98 21.32 -24.72
C LEU A 69 -21.91 20.24 -24.44
N MET A 70 -22.01 19.52 -23.32
CA MET A 70 -21.10 18.42 -23.01
C MET A 70 -21.26 17.24 -23.99
N GLU A 71 -22.49 16.92 -24.39
CA GLU A 71 -22.77 15.89 -25.40
C GLU A 71 -22.23 16.30 -26.78
N GLU A 72 -22.35 17.59 -27.14
CA GLU A 72 -21.75 18.16 -28.36
C GLU A 72 -20.20 18.12 -28.32
N ASP A 73 -19.58 18.46 -27.18
CA ASP A 73 -18.13 18.37 -26.99
C ASP A 73 -17.63 16.92 -26.98
N LEU A 74 -18.44 15.99 -26.45
CA LEU A 74 -18.14 14.55 -26.42
C LEU A 74 -18.23 13.91 -27.82
N ASP A 75 -19.12 14.44 -28.67
CA ASP A 75 -19.27 14.02 -30.07
C ASP A 75 -18.12 14.54 -30.97
N GLN A 76 -17.21 15.37 -30.43
CA GLN A 76 -16.02 15.81 -31.14
C GLN A 76 -15.07 14.65 -31.46
N GLU A 77 -14.55 14.62 -32.69
CA GLU A 77 -13.57 13.63 -33.14
C GLU A 77 -12.31 13.63 -32.24
N GLY A 78 -11.96 12.47 -31.69
CA GLY A 78 -10.81 12.30 -30.78
C GLY A 78 -11.18 12.10 -29.31
N VAL A 79 -12.46 12.22 -28.93
CA VAL A 79 -12.94 11.97 -27.54
C VAL A 79 -13.67 10.63 -27.43
N LEU A 80 -14.86 10.49 -28.03
CA LEU A 80 -15.62 9.22 -28.05
C LEU A 80 -15.36 8.38 -29.30
N TYR A 81 -14.98 9.02 -30.41
CA TYR A 81 -14.70 8.38 -31.68
C TYR A 81 -13.25 8.62 -32.09
N PRO A 82 -12.52 7.57 -32.55
CA PRO A 82 -11.14 7.72 -32.98
C PRO A 82 -11.07 8.69 -34.17
N SER A 83 -10.37 9.80 -34.01
CA SER A 83 -10.15 10.75 -35.11
C SER A 83 -9.12 10.19 -36.09
N SER A 84 -9.28 10.47 -37.38
CA SER A 84 -8.32 10.08 -38.42
C SER A 84 -7.06 10.96 -38.45
N HIS A 85 -7.06 12.10 -37.76
CA HIS A 85 -6.04 13.15 -37.87
C HIS A 85 -5.23 13.42 -36.59
N LEU A 86 -5.68 12.95 -35.43
CA LEU A 86 -4.91 13.02 -34.18
C LEU A 86 -4.34 11.63 -33.85
N PRO A 87 -3.02 11.53 -33.57
CA PRO A 87 -2.44 10.28 -33.11
C PRO A 87 -3.10 9.85 -31.78
N GLU A 88 -3.36 8.55 -31.66
CA GLU A 88 -3.96 7.96 -30.46
C GLU A 88 -3.13 8.34 -29.21
N LEU A 89 -3.82 8.79 -28.16
CA LEU A 89 -3.24 9.04 -26.84
C LEU A 89 -2.87 7.70 -26.18
N THR A 90 -1.77 7.11 -26.62
CA THR A 90 -1.22 5.91 -26.01
C THR A 90 -0.47 6.31 -24.75
N PHE A 91 -1.09 6.10 -23.59
CA PHE A 91 -0.37 6.16 -22.32
C PHE A 91 0.57 4.94 -22.24
N ASP A 92 1.81 5.09 -22.70
CA ASP A 92 2.85 4.04 -22.64
C ASP A 92 3.07 3.49 -21.21
N THR A 93 2.67 4.24 -20.18
CA THR A 93 2.72 3.80 -18.80
C THR A 93 1.43 4.09 -18.05
N LYS A 94 0.87 3.03 -17.45
CA LYS A 94 -0.35 3.04 -16.61
C LYS A 94 -0.26 3.93 -15.36
N ARG A 95 0.87 4.60 -15.08
CA ARG A 95 1.06 5.45 -13.89
C ARG A 95 1.87 6.71 -14.22
N ALA A 96 1.41 7.86 -13.71
CA ALA A 96 1.93 9.20 -13.99
C ALA A 96 3.29 9.54 -13.32
N SER A 97 3.85 8.66 -12.49
CA SER A 97 5.11 8.92 -11.78
C SER A 97 6.14 7.83 -12.05
N LYS A 98 7.39 8.25 -12.27
CA LYS A 98 8.55 7.36 -12.44
C LYS A 98 8.75 6.50 -11.18
N SER A 99 9.24 5.28 -11.39
CA SER A 99 9.41 4.26 -10.35
C SER A 99 10.35 4.67 -9.20
N SER A 100 11.35 5.51 -9.49
CA SER A 100 12.33 5.97 -8.50
C SER A 100 11.74 6.95 -7.48
N THR A 101 10.89 7.88 -7.94
CA THR A 101 10.22 8.84 -7.07
C THR A 101 9.19 8.15 -6.18
N GLN A 102 8.55 7.08 -6.68
CA GLN A 102 7.64 6.25 -5.88
C GLN A 102 8.37 5.48 -4.78
N PHE A 103 9.55 4.92 -5.07
CA PHE A 103 10.39 4.21 -4.11
C PHE A 103 10.88 5.13 -2.99
N ASP A 104 11.39 6.31 -3.33
CA ASP A 104 11.90 7.27 -2.35
C ASP A 104 10.80 7.73 -1.37
N LEU A 105 9.61 8.03 -1.91
CA LEU A 105 8.46 8.46 -1.12
C LEU A 105 7.94 7.32 -0.20
N LEU A 106 8.02 6.06 -0.66
CA LEU A 106 7.68 4.88 0.13
C LEU A 106 8.68 4.61 1.26
N CYS A 107 9.98 4.69 0.97
CA CYS A 107 11.03 4.53 1.99
C CYS A 107 10.93 5.61 3.06
N HIS A 108 10.70 6.86 2.65
CA HIS A 108 10.50 7.97 3.57
C HIS A 108 9.22 7.78 4.41
N TYR A 109 8.12 7.36 3.79
CA TYR A 109 6.87 7.09 4.50
C TYR A 109 6.97 5.94 5.50
N SER A 110 7.58 4.81 5.11
CA SER A 110 7.76 3.63 5.98
C SER A 110 8.64 3.93 7.20
N THR A 111 9.62 4.82 7.03
CA THR A 111 10.53 5.24 8.11
C THR A 111 9.85 6.21 9.09
N TYR A 112 8.97 7.09 8.61
CA TYR A 112 8.29 8.09 9.44
C TYR A 112 7.01 7.57 10.11
N SER A 113 6.29 6.66 9.43
CA SER A 113 5.02 6.11 9.88
C SER A 113 5.24 4.74 10.53
N GLY A 114 5.89 4.72 11.68
CA GLY A 114 5.98 3.50 12.50
C GLY A 114 4.58 2.94 12.82
N ALA A 115 4.31 1.71 12.37
CA ALA A 115 3.28 0.73 12.77
C ALA A 115 1.80 1.15 12.98
N ASN A 116 1.43 2.44 12.98
CA ASN A 116 0.13 2.91 13.49
C ASN A 116 -0.72 3.71 12.47
N ALA A 117 -0.35 3.77 11.19
CA ALA A 117 -1.19 4.40 10.17
C ALA A 117 -2.19 3.37 9.60
N GLY A 118 -3.42 3.37 10.11
CA GLY A 118 -4.56 2.54 9.67
C GLY A 118 -5.10 2.83 8.26
N VAL A 119 -4.25 3.35 7.35
CA VAL A 119 -4.57 3.56 5.93
C VAL A 119 -3.36 3.12 5.11
N SER A 120 -3.26 1.82 4.88
CA SER A 120 -2.24 1.24 4.02
C SER A 120 -2.50 1.72 2.58
N PRO A 121 -1.58 2.44 1.90
CA PRO A 121 -1.78 2.91 0.53
C PRO A 121 -1.52 1.78 -0.49
N ILE A 122 -2.10 0.60 -0.23
CA ILE A 122 -1.94 -0.64 -1.01
C ILE A 122 -2.48 -0.44 -2.44
N PHE A 123 -3.43 0.49 -2.61
CA PHE A 123 -4.00 0.82 -3.91
C PHE A 123 -3.18 1.84 -4.72
N MET A 124 -2.22 2.56 -4.11
CA MET A 124 -1.52 3.68 -4.76
C MET A 124 -0.15 3.34 -5.34
N TYR A 125 0.46 2.21 -4.94
CA TYR A 125 1.77 1.77 -5.46
C TYR A 125 1.74 0.31 -5.92
N ASN A 126 2.75 -0.11 -6.69
CA ASN A 126 2.91 -1.50 -7.07
C ASN A 126 3.22 -2.34 -5.81
N ALA A 127 2.49 -3.45 -5.61
CA ALA A 127 2.68 -4.37 -4.49
C ALA A 127 4.14 -4.86 -4.35
N LEU A 128 4.84 -4.97 -5.48
CA LEU A 128 6.27 -5.30 -5.52
C LEU A 128 7.15 -4.29 -4.77
N TRP A 129 6.84 -2.99 -4.86
CA TRP A 129 7.68 -1.93 -4.24
C TRP A 129 7.47 -1.80 -2.73
N TYR A 130 6.27 -2.11 -2.24
CA TYR A 130 6.04 -2.21 -0.79
C TYR A 130 6.80 -3.37 -0.17
N PHE A 131 6.78 -4.53 -0.83
CA PHE A 131 7.47 -5.71 -0.34
C PHE A 131 9.00 -5.55 -0.39
N THR A 132 9.54 -4.98 -1.46
CA THR A 132 10.99 -4.71 -1.54
C THR A 132 11.43 -3.63 -0.55
N ALA A 133 10.63 -2.59 -0.29
CA ALA A 133 10.98 -1.60 0.73
C ALA A 133 10.94 -2.16 2.16
N GLY A 134 9.94 -3.00 2.47
CA GLY A 134 9.84 -3.67 3.77
C GLY A 134 10.97 -4.66 4.02
N THR A 135 11.28 -5.53 3.05
CA THR A 135 12.39 -6.49 3.18
C THR A 135 13.74 -5.78 3.33
N LEU A 136 13.97 -4.67 2.62
CA LEU A 136 15.25 -3.98 2.63
C LEU A 136 15.52 -3.25 3.95
N VAL A 137 14.48 -2.76 4.63
CA VAL A 137 14.62 -2.13 5.97
C VAL A 137 14.86 -3.16 7.08
N GLU A 138 14.39 -4.40 6.89
CA GLU A 138 14.55 -5.46 7.89
C GLU A 138 15.96 -6.02 7.97
N ILE A 139 16.71 -6.02 6.86
CA ILE A 139 18.11 -6.52 6.83
C ILE A 139 18.97 -5.86 7.93
N PRO A 140 19.13 -4.52 7.98
CA PRO A 140 19.95 -3.89 9.02
C PRO A 140 19.36 -4.10 10.42
N TYR A 141 18.04 -4.10 10.57
CA TYR A 141 17.38 -4.32 11.85
C TYR A 141 17.72 -5.70 12.43
N ILE A 142 17.60 -6.76 11.62
CA ILE A 142 17.89 -8.13 12.05
C ILE A 142 19.36 -8.28 12.42
N PHE A 143 20.28 -7.70 11.65
CA PHE A 143 21.71 -7.76 11.95
C PHE A 143 22.08 -7.05 13.26
N VAL A 144 21.44 -5.93 13.58
CA VAL A 144 21.65 -5.22 14.84
C VAL A 144 21.00 -5.98 16.00
N ALA A 145 19.76 -6.45 15.84
CA ALA A 145 19.06 -7.20 16.87
C ALA A 145 19.79 -8.52 17.22
N SER A 146 20.25 -9.25 16.21
CA SER A 146 21.04 -10.47 16.38
C SER A 146 22.41 -10.18 17.02
N LEU A 147 23.03 -9.02 16.73
CA LEU A 147 24.29 -8.62 17.35
C LEU A 147 24.11 -8.40 18.86
N VAL A 148 23.07 -7.67 19.25
CA VAL A 148 22.72 -7.45 20.67
C VAL A 148 22.45 -8.78 21.37
N PHE A 149 21.69 -9.67 20.73
CA PHE A 149 21.45 -11.02 21.25
C PHE A 149 22.76 -11.81 21.43
N CYS A 150 23.64 -11.80 20.43
CA CYS A 150 24.91 -12.53 20.49
C CYS A 150 25.85 -12.00 21.56
N ILE A 151 25.92 -10.67 21.78
CA ILE A 151 26.76 -10.07 22.83
C ILE A 151 26.38 -10.59 24.22
N ILE A 152 25.09 -10.82 24.45
CA ILE A 152 24.58 -11.32 25.74
C ILE A 152 24.71 -12.85 25.83
N PHE A 153 24.38 -13.56 24.75
CA PHE A 153 24.27 -15.01 24.78
C PHE A 153 25.61 -15.73 24.61
N PHE A 154 26.52 -15.19 23.77
CA PHE A 154 27.79 -15.84 23.47
C PHE A 154 28.68 -16.06 24.71
N PRO A 155 28.84 -15.10 25.64
CA PRO A 155 29.55 -15.34 26.90
C PRO A 155 28.83 -16.35 27.80
N SER A 156 27.50 -16.40 27.76
CA SER A 156 26.68 -17.32 28.58
C SER A 156 26.86 -18.79 28.18
N VAL A 157 27.24 -19.06 26.92
CA VAL A 157 27.56 -20.42 26.44
C VAL A 157 28.99 -20.83 26.83
N GLY A 158 29.84 -19.90 27.28
CA GLY A 158 31.22 -20.18 27.69
C GLY A 158 32.21 -20.39 26.54
N ILE A 159 31.82 -20.05 25.30
CA ILE A 159 32.70 -20.12 24.13
C ILE A 159 33.49 -18.81 24.02
N THR A 160 34.79 -18.91 23.75
CA THR A 160 35.69 -17.75 23.62
C THR A 160 36.30 -17.68 22.23
N GLY A 161 36.35 -16.48 21.63
CA GLY A 161 37.05 -16.24 20.37
C GLY A 161 36.35 -15.23 19.47
N TYR A 162 37.08 -14.22 19.01
CA TYR A 162 36.53 -13.14 18.15
C TYR A 162 36.07 -13.65 16.78
N ALA A 163 36.86 -14.49 16.12
CA ALA A 163 36.48 -15.09 14.84
C ALA A 163 35.22 -15.95 15.01
N THR A 164 35.18 -16.80 16.05
CA THR A 164 34.03 -17.65 16.38
C THR A 164 32.78 -16.82 16.69
N PHE A 165 32.92 -15.68 17.37
CA PHE A 165 31.82 -14.74 17.62
C PHE A 165 31.25 -14.18 16.32
N ILE A 166 32.09 -13.72 15.39
CA ILE A 166 31.63 -13.20 14.09
C ILE A 166 30.92 -14.29 13.29
N TYR A 167 31.49 -15.50 13.23
CA TYR A 167 30.85 -16.62 12.55
C TYR A 167 29.50 -16.97 13.19
N TYR A 168 29.43 -17.03 14.52
CA TYR A 168 28.19 -17.28 15.24
C TYR A 168 27.15 -16.21 14.96
N TRP A 169 27.52 -14.93 15.06
CA TRP A 169 26.64 -13.81 14.76
C TRP A 169 26.13 -13.84 13.32
N LEU A 170 27.00 -14.07 12.35
CA LEU A 170 26.63 -14.11 10.94
C LEU A 170 25.68 -15.28 10.66
N VAL A 171 25.98 -16.48 11.18
CA VAL A 171 25.13 -17.66 11.02
C VAL A 171 23.76 -17.45 11.66
N ILE A 172 23.70 -16.91 12.88
CA ILE A 172 22.43 -16.61 13.56
C ILE A 172 21.64 -15.54 12.80
N SER A 173 22.30 -14.47 12.35
CA SER A 173 21.65 -13.39 11.59
C SER A 173 21.05 -13.90 10.28
N LEU A 174 21.81 -14.68 9.50
CA LEU A 174 21.34 -15.26 8.24
C LEU A 174 20.22 -16.29 8.47
N ASN A 175 20.34 -17.12 9.51
CA ASN A 175 19.30 -18.07 9.87
C ASN A 175 17.99 -17.35 10.24
N THR A 176 18.05 -16.31 11.08
CA THR A 176 16.88 -15.50 11.42
C THR A 176 16.28 -14.82 10.18
N LEU A 177 17.10 -14.32 9.26
CA LEU A 177 16.64 -13.71 8.01
C LEU A 177 15.85 -14.69 7.14
N VAL A 178 16.28 -15.95 7.05
CA VAL A 178 15.57 -17.01 6.33
C VAL A 178 14.18 -17.25 6.93
N PHE A 179 14.07 -17.29 8.26
CA PHE A 179 12.77 -17.47 8.93
C PHE A 179 11.83 -16.27 8.74
N VAL A 180 12.34 -15.04 8.85
CA VAL A 180 11.54 -13.83 8.65
C VAL A 180 11.00 -13.75 7.22
N TYR A 181 11.83 -14.01 6.21
CA TYR A 181 11.39 -13.98 4.81
C TYR A 181 10.47 -15.14 4.45
N LEU A 182 10.66 -16.31 5.05
CA LEU A 182 9.72 -17.41 4.91
C LEU A 182 8.36 -17.06 5.52
N GLY A 183 8.33 -16.40 6.68
CA GLY A 183 7.11 -15.89 7.30
C GLY A 183 6.40 -14.85 6.42
N GLN A 184 7.13 -13.89 5.86
CA GLN A 184 6.58 -12.89 4.94
C GLN A 184 6.02 -13.50 3.65
N LEU A 185 6.67 -14.53 3.11
CA LEU A 185 6.16 -15.28 1.96
C LEU A 185 4.84 -15.98 2.30
N MET A 186 4.72 -16.57 3.50
CA MET A 186 3.49 -17.23 3.93
C MET A 186 2.35 -16.23 4.13
N VAL A 187 2.62 -15.05 4.68
CA VAL A 187 1.62 -13.97 4.79
C VAL A 187 1.12 -13.50 3.42
N LEU A 188 1.98 -13.52 2.39
CA LEU A 188 1.58 -13.19 1.02
C LEU A 188 0.77 -14.32 0.36
N ALA A 189 1.14 -15.58 0.63
CA ALA A 189 0.51 -16.74 0.01
C ALA A 189 -0.87 -17.07 0.60
N LEU A 190 -1.13 -16.68 1.85
CA LEU A 190 -2.32 -17.09 2.60
C LEU A 190 -3.29 -15.92 2.81
N PRO A 191 -4.61 -16.15 2.71
CA PRO A 191 -5.61 -15.10 2.88
C PRO A 191 -5.82 -14.68 4.35
N SER A 192 -5.20 -15.36 5.31
CA SER A 192 -5.38 -15.12 6.74
C SER A 192 -4.05 -15.21 7.49
N VAL A 193 -3.76 -14.16 8.28
CA VAL A 193 -2.57 -14.07 9.13
C VAL A 193 -2.53 -15.19 10.16
N ALA A 194 -3.68 -15.62 10.67
CA ALA A 194 -3.77 -16.74 11.62
C ALA A 194 -3.29 -18.06 10.99
N VAL A 195 -3.59 -18.28 9.70
CA VAL A 195 -3.15 -19.48 8.97
C VAL A 195 -1.66 -19.41 8.62
N ALA A 196 -1.14 -18.21 8.33
CA ALA A 196 0.29 -18.01 8.09
C ALA A 196 1.13 -18.31 9.34
N ALA A 197 0.70 -17.85 10.51
CA ALA A 197 1.41 -18.08 11.77
C ALA A 197 1.41 -19.56 12.20
N THR A 198 0.30 -20.28 11.97
CA THR A 198 0.26 -21.73 12.26
C THR A 198 1.18 -22.52 11.33
N LEU A 199 1.26 -22.15 10.05
CA LEU A 199 2.18 -22.78 9.11
C LEU A 199 3.64 -22.44 9.38
N GLU A 200 3.96 -21.19 9.74
CA GLU A 200 5.32 -20.76 10.12
C GLU A 200 5.85 -21.57 11.31
N SER A 201 5.04 -21.68 12.37
CA SER A 201 5.42 -22.47 13.55
C SER A 201 5.57 -23.97 13.25
N LEU A 202 4.74 -24.53 12.36
CA LEU A 202 4.88 -25.89 11.85
C LEU A 202 6.20 -26.08 11.09
N PHE A 203 6.52 -25.18 10.17
CA PHE A 203 7.79 -25.21 9.43
C PHE A 203 8.99 -25.10 10.36
N SER A 204 8.97 -24.18 11.32
CA SER A 204 10.02 -24.05 12.32
C SER A 204 10.22 -25.34 13.12
N GLY A 205 9.13 -26.03 13.49
CA GLY A 205 9.20 -27.33 14.17
C GLY A 205 9.86 -28.42 13.32
N ILE A 206 9.54 -28.46 12.02
CA ILE A 206 10.15 -29.39 11.05
C ILE A 206 11.65 -29.10 10.90
N PHE A 207 12.03 -27.83 10.72
CA PHE A 207 13.44 -27.45 10.62
C PHE A 207 14.21 -27.81 11.90
N LEU A 208 13.61 -27.62 13.08
CA LEU A 208 14.24 -28.01 14.36
C LEU A 208 14.43 -29.53 14.46
N LEU A 209 13.47 -30.34 13.98
CA LEU A 209 13.57 -31.80 13.95
C LEU A 209 14.75 -32.25 13.07
N PHE A 210 14.92 -31.65 11.90
CA PHE A 210 15.98 -32.00 10.95
C PHE A 210 17.30 -31.26 11.19
N ALA A 211 17.34 -30.27 12.09
CA ALA A 211 18.57 -29.57 12.51
C ALA A 211 19.53 -30.48 13.30
N GLY A 212 19.12 -31.71 13.64
CA GLY A 212 19.99 -32.74 14.20
C GLY A 212 20.20 -32.66 15.72
N TYR A 213 19.40 -31.84 16.42
CA TYR A 213 19.34 -31.82 17.88
C TYR A 213 18.45 -32.93 18.46
N ASN A 214 17.40 -33.34 17.74
CA ASN A 214 16.51 -34.43 18.17
C ASN A 214 15.80 -35.08 16.97
N PRO A 215 16.23 -36.27 16.48
CA PRO A 215 17.29 -37.15 16.98
C PRO A 215 18.71 -36.74 16.53
N PRO A 216 19.77 -37.13 17.28
CA PRO A 216 21.15 -36.83 16.92
C PRO A 216 21.48 -37.39 15.53
N ALA A 217 22.25 -36.62 14.75
CA ALA A 217 22.56 -36.92 13.35
C ALA A 217 23.11 -38.34 13.05
N SER A 218 23.62 -39.04 14.06
CA SER A 218 24.13 -40.41 13.98
C SER A 218 23.05 -41.49 13.91
N SER A 219 21.83 -41.22 14.38
CA SER A 219 20.72 -42.21 14.44
C SER A 219 19.67 -42.04 13.33
N ILE A 220 19.92 -41.18 12.34
CA ILE A 220 18.98 -40.96 11.22
C ILE A 220 19.17 -42.08 10.17
N PRO A 221 18.11 -42.81 9.79
CA PRO A 221 18.17 -43.87 8.78
C PRO A 221 18.73 -43.35 7.45
N THR A 222 19.56 -44.15 6.78
CA THR A 222 20.32 -43.75 5.58
C THR A 222 19.45 -43.18 4.45
N GLY A 223 18.17 -43.58 4.36
CA GLY A 223 17.22 -43.06 3.37
C GLY A 223 16.80 -41.60 3.52
N TYR A 224 17.02 -40.97 4.68
CA TYR A 224 16.70 -39.54 4.92
C TYR A 224 17.93 -38.62 4.83
N LYS A 225 19.09 -39.12 4.40
CA LYS A 225 20.36 -38.36 4.31
C LYS A 225 20.55 -37.64 2.97
N TRP A 226 19.50 -37.07 2.36
CA TRP A 226 19.62 -36.51 1.00
C TRP A 226 20.55 -35.28 0.91
N GLY A 227 20.80 -34.58 2.01
CA GLY A 227 21.50 -33.30 2.04
C GLY A 227 22.96 -33.30 2.48
N ARG A 228 23.59 -34.45 2.77
CA ARG A 228 25.02 -34.51 3.09
C ARG A 228 25.76 -35.27 2.00
N GLY A 229 26.35 -34.50 1.09
CA GLY A 229 27.41 -35.00 0.21
C GLY A 229 28.55 -35.61 1.03
N HIS A 230 29.19 -36.59 0.41
CA HIS A 230 30.38 -37.33 0.83
C HIS A 230 31.35 -36.59 1.75
#